data_AF-A0ABD8A0D5-F1
#
_entry.id   AF-A0ABD8A0D5-F1
#
_cell.length_a   1.000
_cell.length_b   1.000
_cell.length_c   1.000
_cell.angle_alpha   90.00
_cell.angle_beta   90.00
_cell.angle_gamma   90.00
#
_symmetry.space_group_name_H-M   'P 1'
#
loop_
_entity.id
_entity.type
_entity.pdbx_description
1 polymer ?
#
loop_
_entity_poly.entity_id
_entity_poly.type
_entity_poly.pdbx_seq_one_letter_code
_entity_poly.pdbx_strand_id
1 'polypeptide(L)' 'MDRKQIYIDVLLHKGIYKEEDTGRQLYEMSEQELFELIKGVDTE' A
#
# COMPACT_ATOMS: atom_id res chain seq x y z
N MET A 1 16.10 -6.28 -3.47
CA MET A 1 14.92 -5.88 -2.70
C MET A 1 13.86 -5.43 -3.70
N ASP A 2 12.78 -6.19 -3.80
CA ASP A 2 11.65 -5.85 -4.65
C ASP A 2 11.01 -4.57 -4.14
N ARG A 3 10.87 -3.56 -5.01
CA ARG A 3 10.27 -2.25 -4.68
C ARG A 3 8.86 -2.42 -4.08
N LYS A 4 8.15 -3.46 -4.54
CA LYS A 4 6.89 -3.93 -3.96
C LYS A 4 6.97 -4.14 -2.45
N GLN A 5 8.02 -4.78 -1.94
CA GLN A 5 8.19 -5.03 -0.52
C GLN A 5 8.36 -3.73 0.28
N ILE A 6 9.10 -2.76 -0.28
CA ILE A 6 9.32 -1.44 0.33
C ILE A 6 7.99 -0.70 0.46
N TYR A 7 7.15 -0.72 -0.58
CA TYR A 7 5.83 -0.08 -0.52
C TYR A 7 4.91 -0.72 0.51
N ILE A 8 4.91 -2.06 0.59
CA ILE A 8 4.14 -2.78 1.62
C ILE A 8 4.62 -2.37 3.01
N ASP A 9 5.93 -2.32 3.25
CA ASP A 9 6.50 -1.96 4.54
C ASP A 9 6.13 -0.52 4.96
N VAL A 10 6.19 0.43 4.02
CA VAL A 10 5.76 1.84 4.23
C VAL A 10 4.27 1.92 4.59
N LEU A 11 3.42 1.18 3.87
CA LEU A 11 1.97 1.14 4.14
C LEU A 11 1.67 0.54 5.51
N LEU A 12 2.33 -0.58 5.85
CA LEU A 12 2.22 -1.20 7.17
C LEU A 12 2.67 -0.25 8.27
N HIS A 13 3.75 0.51 8.06
CA HIS A 13 4.24 1.51 9.00
C HIS A 13 3.27 2.70 9.17
N LYS A 14 2.48 3.02 8.13
CA LYS A 14 1.40 4.02 8.19
C LYS A 14 0.11 3.47 8.84
N GLY A 15 0.05 2.17 9.18
CA GLY A 15 -1.12 1.52 9.75
C GLY A 15 -2.11 0.99 8.71
N ILE A 16 -1.70 0.88 7.45
CA ILE A 16 -2.51 0.38 6.35
C ILE A 16 -2.10 -1.06 6.06
N TYR A 17 -3.05 -1.97 6.24
CA TYR A 17 -2.82 -3.40 6.10
C TYR A 17 -3.48 -4.00 4.85
N LYS A 18 -4.45 -3.28 4.28
CA LYS A 18 -5.26 -3.68 3.13
C LYS A 18 -5.96 -2.45 2.57
N GLU A 19 -6.44 -2.55 1.34
CA GLU A 19 -7.32 -1.54 0.76
C GLU A 19 -8.67 -1.55 1.49
N GLU A 20 -9.18 -0.37 1.89
CA GLU A 20 -10.42 -0.28 2.67
C GLU A 20 -11.67 -0.52 1.83
N ASP A 21 -11.66 -0.10 0.56
CA ASP A 21 -12.80 -0.24 -0.35
C ASP A 21 -13.08 -1.69 -0.75
N THR A 22 -12.04 -2.44 -1.11
CA THR A 22 -12.19 -3.83 -1.58
C THR A 22 -11.79 -4.87 -0.54
N GLY A 23 -11.09 -4.49 0.52
CA GLY A 23 -10.53 -5.41 1.51
C GLY A 23 -9.35 -6.24 0.99
N ARG A 24 -8.82 -5.95 -0.21
CA ARG A 24 -7.68 -6.69 -0.81
C ARG A 24 -6.40 -6.48 -0.02
N GLN A 25 -5.63 -7.55 0.15
CA GLN A 25 -4.35 -7.51 0.85
C GLN A 25 -3.30 -6.78 0.00
N LEU A 26 -2.39 -6.05 0.67
CA LEU A 26 -1.29 -5.34 -0.01
C LEU A 26 -0.40 -6.27 -0.85
N TYR A 27 -0.26 -7.53 -0.45
CA TYR A 27 0.52 -8.53 -1.19
C TYR A 27 -0.11 -8.90 -2.54
N GLU A 28 -1.44 -8.78 -2.65
CA GLU A 28 -2.22 -9.06 -3.86
C GLU A 28 -2.30 -7.85 -4.80
N MET A 29 -1.87 -6.69 -4.33
CA MET A 29 -1.85 -5.44 -5.10
C MET A 29 -0.59 -5.34 -5.96
N SER A 30 -0.69 -4.60 -7.04
CA SER A 30 0.42 -4.29 -7.94
C SER A 30 1.28 -3.17 -7.36
N GLU A 31 2.53 -3.02 -7.82
CA GLU A 31 3.40 -1.90 -7.39
C GLU A 31 2.72 -0.53 -7.54
N GLN A 32 1.96 -0.35 -8.63
CA GLN A 32 1.26 0.89 -8.92
C GLN A 32 0.08 1.15 -7.97
N GLU A 33 -0.69 0.11 -7.62
CA GLU A 33 -1.79 0.22 -6.65
C GLU A 33 -1.26 0.55 -5.25
N LEU A 34 -0.15 -0.10 -4.85
CA LEU A 34 0.54 0.21 -3.59
C LEU A 34 1.06 1.65 -3.57
N PHE A 35 1.61 2.13 -4.68
CA PHE A 35 2.10 3.50 -4.79
C PHE A 35 0.96 4.53 -4.69
N GLU A 36 -0.18 4.27 -5.34
CA GLU A 36 -1.37 5.12 -5.25
C GLU A 36 -1.94 5.14 -3.83
N LEU A 37 -1.95 4.01 -3.11
CA LEU A 37 -2.30 3.97 -1.68
C LEU A 37 -1.37 4.86 -0.85
N ILE A 38 -0.05 4.76 -1.05
CA ILE A 38 0.92 5.59 -0.32
C ILE A 38 0.68 7.07 -0.59
N LYS A 39 0.45 7.44 -1.85
CA LYS A 39 0.24 8.81 -2.28
C LYS A 39 -1.09 9.38 -1.79
N GLY A 40 -2.17 8.59 -1.82
CA GLY A 40 -3.50 8.98 -1.36
C GLY A 40 -3.51 9.36 0.12
N VAL A 41 -2.71 8.66 0.94
CA VAL A 41 -2.62 8.85 2.40
C VAL A 41 -1.88 10.14 2.79
N ASP A 42 -1.05 10.70 1.92
CA ASP A 42 -0.34 11.96 2.18
C ASP A 42 -1.19 13.21 1.84
N THR A 43 -2.44 13.05 1.41
CA THR A 43 -3.29 14.15 0.92
C THR A 43 -4.34 14.69 1.90
N GLU A 44 -4.26 14.33 3.19
CA GLU A 44 -5.13 14.87 4.25
C GLU A 44 -4.39 15.77 5.25
#